data_AF-A0A3N4IXF7-F1
#
_entry.id   AF-A0A3N4IXF7-F1
#
_cell.length_a   1.000
_cell.length_b   1.000
_cell.length_c   1.000
_cell.angle_alpha   90.00
_cell.angle_beta   90.00
_cell.angle_gamma   90.00
#
_symmetry.space_group_name_H-M   'P 1'
#
loop_
_entity.id
_entity.type
_entity.pdbx_description
1 polymer ?
#
loop_
_entity_poly.entity_id
_entity_poly.type
_entity_poly.pdbx_seq_one_letter_code
_entity_poly.pdbx_strand_id
1 'polypeptide(L)'
;RRQKLHQEANGLHEVYAATLDRICRHRGDKPRISMKVLWWVSLAQRPLSVCELCDALGVEIGSTDLNTENTPTIHILLGSCLGLVTVDKETSRVRLIHPTLQEYLQAHTTLFGNGHAKIAEVCLTYLNLLVVRAFPRLGGMTPVNMPFLVYASYHWGYQAGKQI
;
A
#
# COMPACT_ATOMS: atom_id res chain seq x y z
N ARG A 1 -17.73 -33.42 2.10
CA ARG A 1 -17.67 -32.03 2.65
C ARG A 1 -16.36 -31.31 2.32
N ARG A 2 -15.18 -31.96 2.42
CA ARG A 2 -13.87 -31.34 2.07
C ARG A 2 -13.70 -30.95 0.58
N GLN A 3 -14.21 -31.75 -0.37
CA GLN A 3 -14.10 -31.44 -1.80
C GLN A 3 -14.83 -30.15 -2.25
N LYS A 4 -15.99 -29.82 -1.65
CA LYS A 4 -16.70 -28.57 -1.95
C LYS A 4 -15.91 -27.34 -1.52
N LEU A 5 -15.28 -27.39 -0.35
CA LEU A 5 -14.44 -26.29 0.16
C LEU A 5 -13.22 -26.03 -0.73
N HIS A 6 -12.60 -27.08 -1.28
CA HIS A 6 -11.50 -26.93 -2.24
C HIS A 6 -11.94 -26.35 -3.59
N GLN A 7 -13.11 -26.74 -4.10
CA GLN A 7 -13.65 -26.17 -5.34
C GLN A 7 -14.05 -24.71 -5.19
N GLU A 8 -14.67 -24.34 -4.06
CA GLU A 8 -15.02 -22.94 -3.74
C GLU A 8 -13.77 -22.08 -3.57
N ALA A 9 -12.72 -22.60 -2.91
CA ALA A 9 -11.44 -21.91 -2.77
C ALA A 9 -10.72 -21.73 -4.12
N ASN A 10 -10.76 -22.72 -5.01
CA ASN A 10 -10.17 -22.61 -6.35
C ASN A 10 -10.94 -21.61 -7.22
N GLY A 11 -12.27 -21.63 -7.18
CA GLY A 11 -13.09 -20.65 -7.91
C GLY A 11 -12.81 -19.21 -7.45
N LEU A 12 -12.63 -18.99 -6.15
CA LEU A 12 -12.23 -17.68 -5.62
C LEU A 12 -10.83 -17.25 -6.08
N HIS A 13 -9.86 -18.17 -6.10
CA HIS A 13 -8.51 -17.89 -6.61
C HIS A 13 -8.54 -17.45 -8.08
N GLU A 14 -9.32 -18.12 -8.93
CA GLU A 14 -9.49 -17.76 -10.33
C GLU A 14 -10.13 -16.39 -10.50
N VAL A 15 -11.16 -16.06 -9.70
CA VAL A 15 -11.80 -14.74 -9.70
C VAL A 15 -10.81 -13.64 -9.30
N TYR A 16 -9.99 -13.86 -8.27
CA TYR A 16 -8.96 -12.91 -7.87
C TYR A 16 -7.89 -12.73 -8.94
N ALA A 17 -7.37 -13.82 -9.49
CA ALA A 17 -6.39 -13.79 -10.58
C ALA A 17 -6.92 -13.03 -11.80
N ALA A 18 -8.15 -13.32 -12.22
CA ALA A 18 -8.79 -12.63 -13.33
C ALA A 18 -9.01 -11.13 -13.05
N THR A 19 -9.33 -10.76 -11.80
CA THR A 19 -9.50 -9.35 -11.44
C THR A 19 -8.15 -8.61 -11.43
N LEU A 20 -7.09 -9.23 -10.93
CA LEU A 20 -5.73 -8.67 -10.98
C LEU A 20 -5.23 -8.50 -12.42
N ASP A 21 -5.46 -9.49 -13.29
CA ASP A 21 -5.14 -9.42 -14.72
C ASP A 21 -5.90 -8.27 -15.41
N ARG A 22 -7.19 -8.06 -15.08
CA ARG A 22 -7.95 -6.90 -15.56
C ARG A 22 -7.38 -5.56 -15.10
N ILE A 23 -6.94 -5.46 -13.85
CA ILE A 23 -6.25 -4.26 -13.33
C ILE A 23 -4.98 -3.99 -14.14
N CYS A 24 -4.17 -5.04 -14.40
CA CYS A 24 -2.93 -4.92 -15.17
C CYS A 24 -3.14 -4.45 -16.62
N ARG A 25 -4.32 -4.72 -17.20
CA ARG A 25 -4.68 -4.29 -18.57
C ARG A 25 -5.24 -2.87 -18.68
N HIS A 26 -5.45 -2.16 -17.57
CA HIS A 26 -5.86 -0.76 -17.61
C HIS A 26 -4.78 0.12 -18.29
N ARG A 27 -5.20 1.24 -18.88
CA ARG A 27 -4.28 2.21 -19.53
C ARG A 27 -3.74 3.24 -18.53
N GLY A 28 -2.59 3.82 -18.86
CA GLY A 28 -1.96 4.89 -18.09
C GLY A 28 -1.40 4.39 -16.76
N ASP A 29 -1.45 5.24 -15.73
CA ASP A 29 -0.89 4.94 -14.41
C ASP A 29 -1.75 4.00 -13.54
N LYS A 30 -2.99 3.71 -13.93
CA LYS A 30 -3.93 2.93 -13.11
C LYS A 30 -3.35 1.57 -12.67
N PRO A 31 -2.77 0.73 -13.55
CA PRO A 31 -2.15 -0.54 -13.13
C PRO A 31 -1.06 -0.33 -12.08
N ARG A 32 -0.17 0.64 -12.28
CA ARG A 32 0.92 0.96 -11.37
C ARG A 32 0.39 1.36 -10.00
N ILE A 33 -0.60 2.24 -9.95
CA ILE A 33 -1.21 2.71 -8.71
C ILE A 33 -1.93 1.56 -7.99
N SER A 34 -2.77 0.79 -8.69
CA SER A 34 -3.52 -0.32 -8.09
C SER A 34 -2.60 -1.39 -7.52
N MET A 35 -1.56 -1.77 -8.27
CA MET A 35 -0.62 -2.77 -7.78
C MET A 35 0.14 -2.27 -6.56
N LYS A 36 0.52 -0.99 -6.52
CA LYS A 36 1.12 -0.40 -5.31
C LYS A 36 0.13 -0.36 -4.14
N VAL A 37 -1.14 -0.05 -4.36
CA VAL A 37 -2.18 -0.05 -3.32
C VAL A 37 -2.36 -1.46 -2.76
N LEU A 38 -2.58 -2.46 -3.62
CA LEU A 38 -2.77 -3.85 -3.21
C LEU A 38 -1.56 -4.37 -2.43
N TRP A 39 -0.37 -4.03 -2.90
CA TRP A 39 0.88 -4.31 -2.21
C TRP A 39 0.93 -3.71 -0.80
N TRP A 40 0.66 -2.41 -0.66
CA TRP A 40 0.64 -1.72 0.64
C TRP A 40 -0.40 -2.32 1.58
N VAL A 41 -1.63 -2.51 1.11
CA VAL A 41 -2.73 -3.02 1.95
C VAL A 41 -2.43 -4.46 2.41
N SER A 42 -1.74 -5.26 1.58
CA SER A 42 -1.45 -6.66 1.90
C SER A 42 -0.25 -6.86 2.80
N LEU A 43 0.81 -6.05 2.65
CA LEU A 43 2.10 -6.25 3.31
C LEU A 43 2.40 -5.26 4.44
N ALA A 44 1.61 -4.20 4.58
CA ALA A 44 1.78 -3.25 5.66
C ALA A 44 1.61 -3.91 7.04
N GLN A 45 2.45 -3.52 7.99
CA GLN A 45 2.41 -4.07 9.35
C GLN A 45 1.11 -3.74 10.08
N ARG A 46 0.48 -2.61 9.74
CA ARG A 46 -0.88 -2.24 10.13
C ARG A 46 -1.61 -1.61 8.95
N PRO A 47 -2.95 -1.64 8.91
CA PRO A 47 -3.70 -0.90 7.91
C PRO A 47 -3.38 0.60 7.97
N LEU A 48 -3.19 1.21 6.80
CA LEU A 48 -2.93 2.64 6.66
C LEU A 48 -4.24 3.40 6.52
N SER A 49 -4.28 4.64 6.99
CA SER A 49 -5.33 5.58 6.60
C SER A 49 -5.22 5.91 5.11
N VAL A 50 -6.29 6.46 4.53
CA VAL A 50 -6.24 6.93 3.13
C VAL A 50 -5.13 7.95 2.93
N CYS A 51 -5.00 8.93 3.84
CA CYS A 51 -4.00 9.98 3.72
C CYS A 51 -2.58 9.43 3.85
N GLU A 52 -2.35 8.51 4.80
CA GLU A 52 -1.06 7.81 4.94
C GLU A 52 -0.68 7.05 3.66
N LEU A 53 -1.65 6.38 3.05
CA LEU A 53 -1.40 5.61 1.83
C LEU A 53 -1.17 6.53 0.61
N CYS A 54 -1.92 7.63 0.47
CA CYS A 54 -1.67 8.61 -0.58
C CYS A 54 -0.23 9.16 -0.50
N ASP A 55 0.20 9.61 0.68
CA ASP A 55 1.56 10.08 0.92
C ASP A 55 2.60 9.02 0.53
N ALA A 56 2.43 7.78 1.00
CA ALA A 56 3.34 6.69 0.72
C ALA A 56 3.44 6.37 -0.79
N LEU A 57 2.34 6.51 -1.53
CA LEU A 57 2.31 6.29 -2.97
C LEU A 57 2.98 7.41 -3.78
N GLY A 58 2.99 8.63 -3.25
CA GLY A 58 3.66 9.80 -3.82
C GLY A 58 5.18 9.81 -3.65
N VAL A 59 5.73 8.96 -2.77
CA VAL A 59 7.17 8.83 -2.58
C VAL A 59 7.83 8.21 -3.81
N GLU A 60 8.82 8.91 -4.34
CA GLU A 60 9.77 8.40 -5.32
C GLU A 60 11.05 7.98 -4.59
N ILE A 61 11.37 6.68 -4.62
CA ILE A 61 12.50 6.11 -3.89
C ILE A 61 13.80 6.80 -4.30
N GLY A 62 14.58 7.23 -3.31
CA GLY A 62 15.82 7.97 -3.52
C GLY A 62 15.65 9.49 -3.70
N SER A 63 14.42 9.99 -3.80
CA SER A 63 14.15 11.43 -3.81
C SER A 63 14.36 12.05 -2.42
N THR A 64 14.79 13.31 -2.39
CA THR A 64 14.87 14.13 -1.17
C THR A 64 13.67 15.05 -0.98
N ASP A 65 12.76 15.10 -1.96
CA ASP A 65 11.57 15.96 -1.94
C ASP A 65 10.28 15.18 -2.27
N LEU A 66 9.17 15.64 -1.68
CA LEU A 66 7.84 15.13 -1.99
C LEU A 66 7.32 15.84 -3.23
N ASN A 67 7.19 15.09 -4.32
CA ASN A 67 6.48 15.57 -5.48
C ASN A 67 4.98 15.35 -5.28
N THR A 68 4.24 16.42 -4.96
CA THR A 68 2.79 16.36 -4.75
C THR A 68 2.02 15.93 -6.00
N GLU A 69 2.59 16.13 -7.19
CA GLU A 69 1.99 15.65 -8.46
C GLU A 69 2.04 14.12 -8.58
N ASN A 70 2.95 13.46 -7.87
CA ASN A 70 3.04 12.00 -7.83
C ASN A 70 2.04 11.38 -6.85
N THR A 71 1.46 12.17 -5.95
CA THR A 71 0.51 11.71 -4.93
C THR A 71 -0.88 11.49 -5.56
N PRO A 72 -1.39 10.24 -5.61
CA PRO A 72 -2.71 10.00 -6.18
C PRO A 72 -3.81 10.55 -5.27
N THR A 73 -4.89 11.07 -5.86
CA THR A 73 -6.09 11.43 -5.11
C THR A 73 -6.80 10.16 -4.59
N ILE A 74 -7.60 10.30 -3.53
CA ILE A 74 -8.43 9.20 -2.99
C ILE A 74 -9.29 8.52 -4.06
N HIS A 75 -9.86 9.30 -4.98
CA HIS A 75 -10.69 8.77 -6.06
C HIS A 75 -9.89 7.90 -7.03
N ILE A 76 -8.66 8.31 -7.37
CA ILE A 76 -7.78 7.51 -8.22
C ILE A 76 -7.32 6.25 -7.47
N LEU A 77 -6.96 6.38 -6.19
CA LEU A 77 -6.52 5.28 -5.34
C LEU A 77 -7.59 4.16 -5.29
N LEU A 78 -8.80 4.49 -4.87
CA LEU A 78 -9.90 3.52 -4.73
C LEU A 78 -10.44 3.05 -6.09
N GLY A 79 -10.62 3.98 -7.04
CA GLY A 79 -11.16 3.69 -8.36
C GLY A 79 -10.25 2.83 -9.23
N SER A 80 -8.95 2.79 -8.93
CA SER A 80 -8.01 1.96 -9.68
C SER A 80 -8.16 0.46 -9.36
N CYS A 81 -8.54 0.10 -8.12
CA CYS A 81 -8.45 -1.27 -7.60
C CYS A 81 -9.66 -2.17 -7.92
N LEU A 82 -10.57 -1.79 -8.83
CA LEU A 82 -11.75 -2.57 -9.23
C LEU A 82 -12.59 -3.14 -8.06
N GLY A 83 -12.67 -2.42 -6.93
CA GLY A 83 -13.43 -2.84 -5.75
C GLY A 83 -12.74 -3.90 -4.89
N LEU A 84 -11.49 -4.26 -5.16
CA LEU A 84 -10.70 -5.14 -4.28
C LEU A 84 -10.33 -4.49 -2.94
N VAL A 85 -10.43 -3.16 -2.88
CA VAL A 85 -10.03 -2.32 -1.75
C VAL A 85 -11.21 -1.45 -1.33
N THR A 86 -11.37 -1.28 -0.02
CA THR A 86 -12.40 -0.44 0.58
C THR A 86 -11.82 0.38 1.73
N VAL A 87 -12.55 1.41 2.16
CA VAL A 87 -12.21 2.21 3.34
C VAL A 87 -13.16 1.82 4.46
N ASP A 88 -12.58 1.44 5.58
CA ASP A 88 -13.32 1.19 6.80
C ASP A 88 -13.95 2.48 7.34
N LYS A 89 -15.26 2.48 7.53
CA LYS A 89 -16.00 3.71 7.92
C LYS A 89 -15.70 4.17 9.34
N GLU A 90 -15.36 3.24 10.24
CA GLU A 90 -15.14 3.55 11.66
C GLU A 90 -13.71 4.04 11.88
N THR A 91 -12.74 3.39 11.23
CA THR A 91 -11.32 3.65 11.44
C THR A 91 -10.68 4.53 10.36
N SER A 92 -11.39 4.80 9.25
CA SER A 92 -10.88 5.51 8.07
C SER A 92 -9.62 4.87 7.47
N ARG A 93 -9.47 3.55 7.64
CA ARG A 93 -8.33 2.76 7.15
C ARG A 93 -8.67 1.98 5.89
N VAL A 94 -7.68 1.91 5.01
CA VAL A 94 -7.76 1.17 3.76
C VAL A 94 -7.57 -0.33 4.05
N ARG A 95 -8.48 -1.16 3.54
CA ARG A 95 -8.46 -2.62 3.71
C ARG A 95 -8.91 -3.34 2.45
N LEU A 96 -8.54 -4.61 2.33
CA LEU A 96 -9.09 -5.49 1.29
C LEU A 96 -10.59 -5.72 1.55
N ILE A 97 -11.36 -5.90 0.47
CA ILE A 97 -12.81 -6.10 0.56
C ILE A 97 -13.20 -7.40 1.27
N HIS A 98 -12.34 -8.42 1.23
CA HIS A 98 -12.61 -9.71 1.83
C HIS A 98 -11.34 -10.35 2.45
N PRO A 99 -11.43 -11.04 3.61
CA PRO A 99 -10.29 -11.71 4.22
C PRO A 99 -9.64 -12.78 3.34
N THR A 100 -10.41 -13.55 2.55
CA THR A 100 -9.84 -14.57 1.64
C THR A 100 -8.99 -13.96 0.52
N LEU A 101 -9.18 -12.66 0.21
CA LEU A 101 -8.28 -11.96 -0.71
C LEU A 101 -6.92 -11.67 -0.04
N GLN A 102 -6.91 -11.40 1.27
CA GLN A 102 -5.66 -11.28 2.04
C GLN A 102 -4.89 -12.60 2.00
N GLU A 103 -5.57 -13.72 2.26
CA GLU A 103 -4.98 -15.06 2.20
C GLU A 103 -4.43 -15.37 0.80
N TYR A 104 -5.21 -15.05 -0.25
CA TYR A 104 -4.77 -15.18 -1.63
C TYR A 104 -3.48 -14.39 -1.88
N LEU A 105 -3.44 -13.09 -1.54
CA LEU A 105 -2.29 -12.23 -1.82
C LEU A 105 -1.06 -12.62 -0.98
N GLN A 106 -1.26 -13.12 0.24
CA GLN A 106 -0.18 -13.66 1.08
C GLN A 106 0.37 -14.99 0.55
N ALA A 107 -0.45 -15.83 -0.07
CA ALA A 107 0.01 -17.05 -0.73
C ALA A 107 0.76 -16.77 -2.05
N HIS A 108 0.58 -15.59 -2.65
CA HIS A 108 1.14 -15.20 -3.93
C HIS A 108 2.09 -13.99 -3.80
N THR A 109 3.03 -14.05 -2.85
CA THR A 109 3.99 -12.96 -2.58
C THR A 109 4.82 -12.55 -3.80
N THR A 110 5.02 -13.46 -4.76
CA THR A 110 5.70 -13.21 -6.04
C THR A 110 5.02 -12.12 -6.87
N LEU A 111 3.72 -11.87 -6.67
CA LEU A 111 2.99 -10.76 -7.33
C LEU A 111 3.58 -9.38 -6.99
N PHE A 112 4.25 -9.25 -5.84
CA PHE A 112 4.80 -7.98 -5.36
C PHE A 112 6.33 -7.92 -5.44
N GLY A 113 7.00 -9.01 -5.83
CA GLY A 113 8.46 -9.15 -5.80
C GLY A 113 9.02 -8.88 -4.40
N ASN A 114 10.05 -8.04 -4.29
CA ASN A 114 10.63 -7.61 -3.00
C ASN A 114 9.74 -6.57 -2.29
N GLY A 115 8.47 -6.91 -2.08
CA GLY A 115 7.46 -5.99 -1.56
C GLY A 115 7.81 -5.44 -0.17
N HIS A 116 8.31 -6.26 0.76
CA HIS A 116 8.70 -5.74 2.08
C HIS A 116 9.91 -4.80 2.00
N ALA A 117 10.91 -5.10 1.15
CA ALA A 117 12.06 -4.22 0.93
C ALA A 117 11.63 -2.85 0.41
N LYS A 118 10.76 -2.84 -0.61
CA LYS A 118 10.23 -1.60 -1.19
C LYS A 118 9.45 -0.77 -0.17
N ILE A 119 8.76 -1.39 0.80
CA ILE A 119 8.04 -0.64 1.86
C ILE A 119 9.08 0.04 2.74
N ALA A 120 10.11 -0.71 3.15
CA ALA A 120 11.20 -0.16 3.95
C ALA A 120 11.92 0.99 3.22
N GLU A 121 12.22 0.83 1.93
CA GLU A 121 12.82 1.88 1.10
C GLU A 121 11.95 3.13 0.99
N VAL A 122 10.64 2.99 0.81
CA VAL A 122 9.69 4.12 0.81
C VAL A 122 9.69 4.81 2.17
N CYS A 123 9.61 4.06 3.28
CA CYS A 123 9.67 4.64 4.62
C CYS A 123 10.99 5.39 4.85
N LEU A 124 12.14 4.80 4.49
CA LEU A 124 13.45 5.42 4.65
C LEU A 124 13.62 6.65 3.76
N THR A 125 13.13 6.61 2.54
CA THR A 125 13.12 7.77 1.64
C THR A 125 12.28 8.89 2.26
N TYR A 126 11.08 8.57 2.74
CA TYR A 126 10.20 9.54 3.38
C TYR A 126 10.85 10.20 4.62
N LEU A 127 11.51 9.41 5.46
CA LEU A 127 12.23 9.94 6.63
C LEU A 127 13.43 10.82 6.26
N ASN A 128 14.00 10.65 5.07
CA ASN A 128 15.13 11.42 4.57
C ASN A 128 14.74 12.67 3.78
N LEU A 129 13.44 12.92 3.56
CA LEU A 129 12.97 14.13 2.91
C LEU A 129 13.47 15.38 3.61
N LEU A 130 13.86 16.42 2.87
CA LEU A 130 14.41 17.65 3.43
C LEU A 130 13.47 18.29 4.45
N VAL A 131 12.18 18.32 4.12
CA VAL A 131 11.12 18.86 4.99
C VAL A 131 10.98 18.06 6.30
N VAL A 132 11.18 16.74 6.27
CA VAL A 132 11.16 15.88 7.47
C VAL A 132 12.45 16.06 8.28
N ARG A 133 13.61 16.16 7.63
CA ARG A 133 14.89 16.39 8.32
C ARG A 133 14.98 17.77 8.96
N ALA A 134 14.32 18.77 8.37
CA ALA A 134 14.20 20.12 8.93
C ALA A 134 13.23 20.17 10.12
N PHE A 135 12.36 19.18 10.28
CA PHE A 135 11.27 19.18 11.27
C PHE A 135 11.72 19.45 12.73
N PRO A 136 12.78 18.83 13.28
CA PRO A 136 13.23 19.10 14.65
C PRO A 136 13.68 20.55 14.87
N ARG A 137 14.03 21.27 13.80
CA ARG A 137 14.48 22.67 13.84
C ARG A 137 13.31 23.67 13.79
N LEU A 138 12.09 23.22 13.47
CA LEU A 138 10.92 24.07 13.22
C LEU A 138 9.93 24.14 14.39
N GLY A 139 10.24 23.57 15.56
CA GLY A 139 9.42 23.77 16.78
C GLY A 139 8.43 22.66 17.14
N GLY A 140 8.61 21.44 16.64
CA GLY A 140 8.12 20.22 17.32
C GLY A 140 6.68 19.76 17.09
N MET A 141 5.88 20.42 16.26
CA MET A 141 4.54 19.92 15.87
C MET A 141 4.57 19.25 14.49
N THR A 142 4.32 17.93 14.42
CA THR A 142 4.29 17.20 13.14
C THR A 142 3.51 18.01 12.11
N PRO A 143 4.11 18.37 10.95
CA PRO A 143 3.43 19.22 10.00
C PRO A 143 2.10 18.55 9.67
N VAL A 144 1.01 19.32 9.69
CA VAL A 144 -0.35 18.86 9.40
C VAL A 144 -0.43 18.12 8.05
N ASN A 145 0.59 18.28 7.21
CA ASN A 145 0.71 17.74 5.87
C ASN A 145 1.68 16.53 5.75
N MET A 146 1.86 15.73 6.81
CA MET A 146 2.72 14.52 6.78
C MET A 146 2.09 13.29 7.45
N PRO A 147 0.88 12.87 7.06
CA PRO A 147 0.19 11.73 7.68
C PRO A 147 1.03 10.45 7.71
N PHE A 148 1.91 10.21 6.72
CA PHE A 148 2.72 8.99 6.69
C PHE A 148 3.94 8.98 7.62
N LEU A 149 4.33 10.13 8.21
CA LEU A 149 5.56 10.26 9.01
C LEU A 149 5.62 9.28 10.19
N VAL A 150 4.52 9.17 10.94
CA VAL A 150 4.45 8.27 12.09
C VAL A 150 4.56 6.82 11.63
N TYR A 151 3.82 6.41 10.60
CA TYR A 151 3.95 5.06 10.07
C TYR A 151 5.39 4.75 9.66
N ALA A 152 5.99 5.64 8.85
CA ALA A 152 7.34 5.47 8.34
C ALA A 152 8.36 5.30 9.48
N SER A 153 8.26 6.11 10.54
CA SER A 153 9.19 6.12 11.68
C SER A 153 9.19 4.82 12.49
N TYR A 154 8.02 4.20 12.69
CA TYR A 154 7.88 3.03 13.56
C TYR A 154 8.03 1.68 12.82
N HIS A 155 7.81 1.66 11.51
CA HIS A 155 7.60 0.39 10.79
C HIS A 155 8.67 0.06 9.73
N TRP A 156 9.57 0.99 9.39
CA TRP A 156 10.62 0.73 8.40
C TRP A 156 11.53 -0.46 8.77
N GLY A 157 11.94 -0.57 10.04
CA GLY A 157 12.85 -1.62 10.51
C GLY A 157 12.21 -3.01 10.50
N TYR A 158 10.92 -3.11 10.85
CA TYR A 158 10.19 -4.37 10.77
C TYR A 158 10.09 -4.89 9.34
N GLN A 159 9.82 -3.99 8.39
CA GLN A 159 9.68 -4.32 6.98
C GLN A 159 11.02 -4.74 6.36
N ALA A 160 12.13 -4.09 6.76
CA ALA A 160 13.48 -4.48 6.35
C ALA A 160 13.86 -5.89 6.88
N GLY A 161 13.48 -6.22 8.11
CA GLY A 161 13.77 -7.53 8.72
C GLY A 161 13.01 -8.71 8.12
N LYS A 162 11.92 -8.48 7.36
CA LYS A 162 11.14 -9.53 6.68
C LYS A 162 11.74 -10.02 5.35
N GLN A 163 12.90 -9.49 4.98
CA GLN A 163 13.64 -9.88 3.76
C GLN A 163 14.87 -10.76 4.04
N ILE A 164 15.21 -10.97 5.31
CA ILE A 164 16.30 -11.85 5.79
C ILE A 164 15.67 -13.16 6.26
#